data_AF-A0A644V2G6-F1
#
_entry.id   AF-A0A644V2G6-F1
#
_cell.length_a   1.000
_cell.length_b   1.000
_cell.length_c   1.000
_cell.angle_alpha   90.00
_cell.angle_beta   90.00
_cell.angle_gamma   90.00
#
_symmetry.space_group_name_H-M   'P 1'
#
loop_
_entity.id
_entity.type
_entity.pdbx_description
1 polymer ?
#
loop_
_entity_poly.entity_id
_entity_poly.type
_entity_poly.pdbx_seq_one_letter_code
_entity_poly.pdbx_strand_id
1 'polypeptide(L)'
;MDQLTIYTDGASRGNPGQAAAAWLILRGDDVLESDVLTLGRATNNAAEYSALNAALGRAARLCTPKETKVKVFSDSNLMISQMTGRYAVRSPDLLPLYEKAKSLASVFAGVAYTHVPRENPYVGSCDWLCNNALDLLSRPSRPVQKKIECVPIGIVHSPFAFPEDAPRQGVFTDKPSRITIYEQYREGLSGLAAGDRVFVLCWFDRAERDILKVKPHGQGDGGMRGVFSTRAPVRPNPISLTLVTITSINDLVLTVKGLEALDNTPVLDIKPYYGDIDS
;
A
#
# COMPACT_ATOMS: atom_id res chain seq x y z
N MET A 1 38.66 -19.95 -3.49
CA MET A 1 37.40 -20.60 -3.07
C MET A 1 36.41 -19.50 -2.79
N ASP A 2 35.25 -19.52 -3.44
CA ASP A 2 34.17 -18.56 -3.16
C ASP A 2 33.69 -18.73 -1.72
N GLN A 3 33.33 -17.63 -1.07
CA GLN A 3 32.89 -17.65 0.31
C GLN A 3 31.79 -16.62 0.54
N LEU A 4 30.70 -17.08 1.14
CA LEU A 4 29.63 -16.23 1.65
C LEU A 4 29.67 -16.14 3.17
N THR A 5 29.29 -14.97 3.67
CA THR A 5 29.06 -14.73 5.09
C THR A 5 27.57 -14.44 5.29
N ILE A 6 26.94 -15.14 6.22
CA ILE A 6 25.52 -15.02 6.55
C ILE A 6 25.40 -14.58 8.00
N TYR A 7 24.58 -13.56 8.25
CA TYR A 7 24.08 -13.22 9.57
C TYR A 7 22.59 -13.52 9.64
N THR A 8 22.12 -14.04 10.77
CA THR A 8 20.71 -14.36 10.99
C THR A 8 20.27 -13.97 12.37
N ASP A 9 19.01 -13.57 12.48
CA ASP A 9 18.31 -13.36 13.75
C ASP A 9 16.84 -13.77 13.63
N GLY A 10 16.24 -14.18 14.74
CA GLY A 10 14.83 -14.51 14.85
C GLY A 10 14.21 -13.91 16.11
N ALA A 11 13.10 -13.17 15.92
CA ALA A 11 12.38 -12.54 17.02
C ALA A 11 10.95 -13.06 17.15
N SER A 12 10.43 -13.07 18.38
CA SER A 12 9.01 -13.36 18.65
C SER A 12 8.44 -12.47 19.76
N ARG A 13 7.28 -11.83 19.51
CA ARG A 13 6.49 -11.08 20.50
C ARG A 13 5.65 -12.04 21.33
N GLY A 14 6.29 -12.69 22.30
CA GLY A 14 5.74 -13.78 23.12
C GLY A 14 6.35 -15.14 22.73
N ASN A 15 6.25 -16.17 23.57
CA ASN A 15 6.93 -17.45 23.33
C ASN A 15 6.02 -18.67 23.59
N PRO A 16 5.14 -19.06 22.64
CA PRO A 16 5.04 -18.59 21.25
C PRO A 16 4.22 -17.31 21.05
N GLY A 17 4.59 -16.50 20.06
CA GLY A 17 4.00 -15.20 19.72
C GLY A 17 4.16 -14.84 18.23
N GLN A 18 3.70 -13.65 17.83
CA GLN A 18 3.95 -13.13 16.46
C GLN A 18 5.47 -13.07 16.24
N ALA A 19 5.96 -13.73 15.20
CA ALA A 19 7.38 -13.96 14.99
C ALA A 19 7.87 -13.55 13.61
N ALA A 20 9.14 -13.20 13.52
CA ALA A 20 9.84 -12.84 12.30
C ALA A 20 11.24 -13.47 12.28
N ALA A 21 11.77 -13.67 11.08
CA ALA A 21 13.08 -14.24 10.82
C ALA A 21 13.79 -13.40 9.76
N ALA A 22 14.99 -12.93 10.05
CA ALA A 22 15.74 -12.03 9.18
C ALA A 22 17.14 -12.57 8.89
N TRP A 23 17.68 -12.17 7.74
CA TRP A 23 19.03 -12.53 7.35
C TRP A 23 19.73 -11.43 6.56
N LEU A 24 21.05 -11.54 6.52
CA LEU A 24 21.96 -10.73 5.73
C LEU A 24 23.02 -11.64 5.10
N ILE A 25 23.23 -11.55 3.79
CA ILE A 25 24.20 -12.35 3.04
C ILE A 25 25.22 -11.39 2.41
N LEU A 26 26.50 -11.64 2.70
CA LEU A 26 27.63 -10.88 2.18
C LEU A 26 28.55 -11.77 1.34
N ARG A 27 29.22 -11.17 0.35
CA ARG A 27 30.42 -11.72 -0.30
C ARG A 27 31.55 -10.70 -0.12
N GLY A 28 32.54 -11.04 0.70
CA GLY A 28 33.48 -10.02 1.18
C GLY A 28 32.73 -8.96 2.01
N ASP A 29 32.88 -7.70 1.61
CA ASP A 29 32.18 -6.56 2.23
C ASP A 29 30.87 -6.18 1.50
N ASP A 30 30.60 -6.80 0.34
CA ASP A 30 29.42 -6.49 -0.47
C ASP A 30 28.18 -7.20 0.07
N VAL A 31 27.13 -6.43 0.33
CA VAL A 31 25.79 -6.95 0.67
C VAL A 31 25.14 -7.50 -0.60
N LEU A 32 24.96 -8.81 -0.66
CA LEU A 32 24.24 -9.47 -1.75
C LEU A 32 22.74 -9.45 -1.53
N GLU A 33 22.30 -9.64 -0.27
CA GLU A 33 20.89 -9.68 0.09
C GLU A 33 20.70 -9.39 1.58
N SER A 34 19.62 -8.68 1.92
CA SER A 34 19.11 -8.58 3.28
C SER A 34 17.59 -8.53 3.24
N ASP A 35 16.92 -9.38 4.01
CA ASP A 35 15.47 -9.51 3.96
C ASP A 35 14.91 -10.11 5.26
N VAL A 36 13.58 -10.09 5.41
CA VAL A 36 12.83 -10.56 6.57
C VAL A 36 11.55 -11.27 6.16
N LEU A 37 11.22 -12.34 6.88
CA LEU A 37 9.96 -13.08 6.74
C LEU A 37 9.16 -13.01 8.02
N THR A 38 7.86 -12.80 7.90
CA THR A 38 6.91 -12.95 9.02
C THR A 38 6.43 -14.40 9.08
N LEU A 39 6.40 -14.98 10.28
CA LEU A 39 6.16 -16.41 10.50
C LEU A 39 4.77 -16.71 11.09
N GLY A 40 3.96 -15.67 11.32
CA GLY A 40 2.76 -15.82 12.14
C GLY A 40 3.14 -16.14 13.59
N ARG A 41 2.53 -17.16 14.20
CA ARG A 41 2.83 -17.54 15.58
C ARG A 41 3.95 -18.58 15.65
N ALA A 42 5.09 -18.23 16.26
CA ALA A 42 6.20 -19.16 16.51
C ALA A 42 6.93 -18.86 17.84
N THR A 43 7.71 -19.82 18.33
CA THR A 43 8.64 -19.62 19.45
C THR A 43 9.90 -18.87 18.99
N ASN A 44 10.66 -18.29 19.93
CA ASN A 44 11.90 -17.61 19.57
C ASN A 44 12.89 -18.55 18.86
N ASN A 45 13.10 -19.75 19.41
CA ASN A 45 14.01 -20.73 18.82
C ASN A 45 13.56 -21.22 17.44
N ALA A 46 12.24 -21.30 17.20
CA ALA A 46 11.73 -21.64 15.87
C ALA A 46 11.95 -20.49 14.87
N ALA A 47 11.86 -19.23 15.32
CA ALA A 47 12.17 -18.07 14.49
C ALA A 47 13.65 -18.05 14.06
N GLU A 48 14.55 -18.31 14.99
CA GLU A 48 16.00 -18.41 14.75
C GLU A 48 16.34 -19.47 13.69
N TYR A 49 15.80 -20.68 13.85
CA TYR A 49 15.97 -21.74 12.87
C TYR A 49 15.31 -21.43 11.53
N SER A 50 14.21 -20.68 11.53
CA SER A 50 13.54 -20.23 10.30
C SER A 50 14.41 -19.22 9.56
N ALA A 51 15.09 -18.33 10.27
CA ALA A 51 16.06 -17.39 9.71
C ALA A 51 17.24 -18.13 9.06
N LEU A 52 17.81 -19.12 9.75
CA LEU A 52 18.86 -19.96 9.18
C LEU A 52 18.42 -20.70 7.91
N ASN A 53 17.23 -21.31 7.94
CA ASN A 53 16.68 -22.02 6.79
C ASN A 53 16.44 -21.09 5.58
N ALA A 54 15.88 -19.91 5.82
CA ALA A 54 15.67 -18.92 4.78
C ALA A 54 17.01 -18.47 4.19
N ALA A 55 17.97 -18.10 5.04
CA ALA A 55 19.26 -17.62 4.62
C ALA A 55 20.06 -18.65 3.80
N LEU A 56 20.12 -19.92 4.23
CA LEU A 56 20.79 -20.98 3.47
C LEU A 56 20.09 -21.24 2.12
N GLY A 57 18.75 -21.23 2.11
CA GLY A 57 17.97 -21.40 0.88
C GLY A 57 18.18 -20.26 -0.11
N ARG A 58 18.33 -19.02 0.37
CA ARG A 58 18.64 -17.84 -0.44
C ARG A 58 20.09 -17.86 -0.93
N ALA A 59 21.05 -18.15 -0.04
CA ALA A 59 22.47 -18.27 -0.39
C ALA A 59 22.72 -19.29 -1.52
N ALA A 60 22.02 -20.43 -1.51
CA ALA A 60 22.14 -21.44 -2.55
C ALA A 60 21.72 -20.95 -3.95
N ARG A 61 20.92 -19.88 -4.04
CA ARG A 61 20.51 -19.23 -5.29
C ARG A 61 21.46 -18.12 -5.74
N LEU A 62 22.37 -17.67 -4.87
CA LEU A 62 23.30 -16.56 -5.11
C LEU A 62 24.73 -17.02 -5.42
N CYS A 63 25.01 -18.32 -5.37
CA CYS A 63 26.32 -18.89 -5.63
C CYS A 63 26.23 -20.28 -6.27
N THR A 64 27.39 -20.88 -6.56
CA THR A 64 27.52 -22.30 -6.93
C THR A 64 27.80 -23.09 -5.64
N PRO A 65 26.80 -23.79 -5.04
CA PRO A 65 26.93 -24.26 -3.66
C PRO A 65 28.12 -25.19 -3.43
N LYS A 66 28.34 -26.16 -4.33
CA LYS A 66 29.44 -27.15 -4.22
C LYS A 66 30.85 -26.55 -4.26
N GLU A 67 30.99 -25.31 -4.69
CA GLU A 67 32.27 -24.58 -4.78
C GLU A 67 32.40 -23.46 -3.74
N THR A 68 31.34 -23.23 -2.96
CA THR A 68 31.21 -22.08 -2.06
C THR A 68 31.20 -22.53 -0.60
N LYS A 69 32.07 -21.93 0.21
CA LYS A 69 32.03 -22.08 1.68
C LYS A 69 31.12 -21.02 2.29
N VAL A 70 30.39 -21.37 3.34
CA VAL A 70 29.49 -20.46 4.04
C VAL A 70 29.92 -20.32 5.49
N LYS A 71 30.00 -19.09 6.00
CA LYS A 71 30.11 -18.81 7.44
C LYS A 71 28.81 -18.20 7.92
N VAL A 72 28.15 -18.86 8.87
CA VAL A 72 26.92 -18.40 9.51
C VAL A 72 27.26 -17.82 10.88
N PHE A 73 26.73 -16.63 11.14
CA PHE A 73 26.85 -15.91 12.40
C PHE A 73 25.46 -15.60 12.97
N SER A 74 25.27 -15.84 14.26
CA SER A 74 24.02 -15.56 15.00
C SER A 74 24.33 -15.43 16.49
N ASP A 75 23.51 -14.70 17.23
CA ASP A 75 23.54 -14.63 18.69
C ASP A 75 22.76 -15.78 19.37
N SER A 76 22.12 -16.65 18.58
CA SER A 76 21.39 -17.81 19.08
C SER A 76 22.33 -18.93 19.54
N ASN A 77 22.70 -18.92 20.82
CA ASN A 77 23.54 -19.96 21.43
C ASN A 77 22.99 -21.38 21.24
N LEU A 78 21.68 -21.57 21.31
CA LEU A 78 21.04 -22.87 21.15
C LEU A 78 21.23 -23.39 19.72
N MET A 79 20.83 -22.59 18.72
CA MET A 79 20.91 -22.98 17.31
C MET A 79 22.36 -23.27 16.90
N ILE A 80 23.30 -22.39 17.29
CA ILE A 80 24.73 -22.59 16.99
C ILE A 80 25.26 -23.88 17.65
N SER A 81 24.91 -24.13 18.93
CA SER A 81 25.34 -25.34 19.63
C SER A 81 24.76 -26.62 19.03
N GLN A 82 23.54 -26.58 18.52
CA GLN A 82 22.89 -27.71 17.86
C GLN A 82 23.46 -27.96 16.45
N MET A 83 23.66 -26.91 15.65
CA MET A 83 24.24 -27.03 14.30
C MET A 83 25.72 -27.45 14.31
N THR A 84 26.45 -27.11 15.38
CA THR A 84 27.84 -27.60 15.61
C THR A 84 27.89 -28.99 16.25
N GLY A 85 26.74 -29.61 16.54
CA GLY A 85 26.66 -30.95 17.12
C GLY A 85 27.01 -31.04 18.60
N ARG A 86 27.20 -29.91 19.29
CA ARG A 86 27.46 -29.88 20.74
C ARG A 86 26.23 -30.29 21.53
N TYR A 87 25.05 -29.85 21.09
CA TYR A 87 23.76 -30.16 21.71
C TYR A 87 22.85 -30.96 20.78
N ALA A 88 22.12 -31.91 21.34
CA ALA A 88 21.09 -32.65 20.61
C ALA A 88 19.81 -31.81 20.47
N VAL A 89 19.09 -32.00 19.36
CA VAL A 89 17.75 -31.43 19.16
C VAL A 89 16.71 -32.43 19.67
N ARG A 90 16.06 -32.10 20.79
CA ARG A 90 15.03 -32.96 21.41
C ARG A 90 13.61 -32.41 21.29
N SER A 91 13.47 -31.13 20.94
CA SER A 91 12.15 -30.50 20.78
C SER A 91 11.49 -31.00 19.49
N PRO A 92 10.27 -31.57 19.56
CA PRO A 92 9.52 -32.00 18.38
C PRO A 92 9.27 -30.86 17.38
N ASP A 93 9.10 -29.63 17.86
CA ASP A 93 8.83 -28.46 17.01
C ASP A 93 10.09 -27.97 16.28
N LEU A 94 11.26 -28.14 16.90
CA LEU A 94 12.53 -27.71 16.30
C LEU A 94 13.14 -28.76 15.39
N LEU A 95 12.85 -30.04 15.62
CA LEU A 95 13.46 -31.14 14.86
C LEU A 95 13.26 -31.00 13.34
N PRO A 96 12.06 -30.68 12.81
CA PRO A 96 11.87 -30.46 11.38
C PRO A 96 12.70 -29.29 10.83
N LEU A 97 12.82 -28.20 11.59
CA LEU A 97 13.58 -27.03 11.17
C LEU A 97 15.09 -27.29 11.18
N TYR A 98 15.57 -28.06 12.16
CA TYR A 98 16.95 -28.51 12.24
C TYR A 98 17.32 -29.44 11.08
N GLU A 99 16.50 -30.45 10.79
CA GLU A 99 16.73 -31.37 9.67
C GLU A 99 16.74 -30.64 8.32
N LYS A 100 15.84 -29.66 8.16
CA LYS A 100 15.85 -28.78 6.99
C LYS A 100 17.15 -27.98 6.89
N ALA A 101 17.64 -27.41 8.00
CA ALA A 101 18.88 -26.63 8.01
C ALA A 101 20.09 -27.51 7.67
N LYS A 102 20.13 -28.76 8.18
CA LYS A 102 21.18 -29.74 7.85
C LYS A 102 21.16 -30.12 6.37
N SER A 103 19.97 -30.37 5.82
CA SER A 103 19.79 -30.66 4.39
C SER A 103 20.26 -29.50 3.51
N LEU A 104 19.84 -28.27 3.82
CA LEU A 104 20.27 -27.07 3.10
C LEU A 104 21.78 -26.80 3.24
N ALA A 105 22.37 -27.04 4.41
CA ALA A 105 23.81 -26.87 4.60
C ALA A 105 24.63 -27.91 3.83
N SER A 106 24.09 -29.11 3.60
CA SER A 106 24.80 -30.23 2.98
C SER A 106 25.16 -30.01 1.51
N VAL A 107 24.50 -29.06 0.82
CA VAL A 107 24.77 -28.81 -0.61
C VAL A 107 25.99 -27.91 -0.84
N PHE A 108 26.46 -27.23 0.21
CA PHE A 108 27.60 -26.31 0.11
C PHE A 108 28.94 -27.05 0.26
N ALA A 109 30.03 -26.44 -0.22
CA ALA A 109 31.39 -26.98 -0.04
C ALA A 109 31.79 -27.10 1.44
N GLY A 110 31.13 -26.34 2.31
CA GLY A 110 31.22 -26.45 3.76
C GLY A 110 30.53 -25.28 4.44
N VAL A 111 29.91 -25.53 5.59
CA VAL A 111 29.24 -24.50 6.39
C VAL A 111 29.82 -24.50 7.80
N ALA A 112 30.24 -23.33 8.28
CA ALA A 112 30.70 -23.12 9.64
C ALA A 112 29.72 -22.22 10.40
N TYR A 113 29.47 -22.52 11.67
CA TYR A 113 28.53 -21.78 12.52
C TYR A 113 29.30 -21.16 13.68
N THR A 114 29.13 -19.85 13.86
CA THR A 114 29.83 -19.09 14.91
C THR A 114 28.84 -18.23 15.68
N HIS A 115 28.88 -18.34 17.00
CA HIS A 115 28.11 -17.44 17.86
C HIS A 115 28.78 -16.06 17.89
N VAL A 116 27.98 -14.99 17.80
CA VAL A 116 28.43 -13.60 17.95
C VAL A 116 27.59 -12.86 18.98
N PRO A 117 28.14 -11.84 19.65
CA PRO A 117 27.36 -11.00 20.55
C PRO A 117 26.28 -10.22 19.80
N ARG A 118 25.21 -9.84 20.50
CA ARG A 118 24.09 -9.04 19.96
C ARG A 118 24.53 -7.67 19.47
N GLU A 119 25.60 -7.14 20.05
CA GLU A 119 26.20 -5.86 19.69
C GLU A 119 26.94 -5.92 18.33
N ASN A 120 27.04 -7.11 17.70
CA ASN A 120 27.56 -7.21 16.35
C ASN A 120 26.65 -6.42 15.38
N PRO A 121 27.19 -5.48 14.58
CA PRO A 121 26.37 -4.59 13.76
C PRO A 121 25.53 -5.33 12.72
N TYR A 122 26.00 -6.47 12.22
CA TYR A 122 25.28 -7.25 11.21
C TYR A 122 24.16 -8.10 11.78
N VAL A 123 24.36 -8.72 12.96
CA VAL A 123 23.25 -9.39 13.68
C VAL A 123 22.25 -8.36 14.19
N GLY A 124 22.71 -7.22 14.71
CA GLY A 124 21.85 -6.11 15.10
C GLY A 124 21.01 -5.55 13.94
N SER A 125 21.53 -5.60 12.70
CA SER A 125 20.74 -5.27 11.51
C SER A 125 19.61 -6.28 11.25
N CYS A 126 19.85 -7.57 11.47
CA CYS A 126 18.82 -8.61 11.38
C CYS A 126 17.77 -8.47 12.52
N ASP A 127 18.19 -8.18 13.75
CA ASP A 127 17.28 -7.89 14.87
C ASP A 127 16.40 -6.67 14.59
N TRP A 128 16.99 -5.60 14.03
CA TRP A 128 16.23 -4.44 13.60
C TRP A 128 15.17 -4.79 12.55
N LEU A 129 15.51 -5.59 11.54
CA LEU A 129 14.58 -6.04 10.50
C LEU A 129 13.41 -6.85 11.10
N CYS A 130 13.71 -7.79 11.99
CA CYS A 130 12.72 -8.59 12.71
C CYS A 130 11.75 -7.70 13.50
N ASN A 131 12.28 -6.81 14.35
CA ASN A 131 11.45 -5.93 15.18
C ASN A 131 10.62 -4.96 14.35
N ASN A 132 11.19 -4.37 13.28
CA ASN A 132 10.45 -3.46 12.40
C ASN A 132 9.28 -4.17 11.69
N ALA A 133 9.49 -5.38 11.18
CA ALA A 133 8.43 -6.19 10.57
C ALA A 133 7.31 -6.51 11.57
N LEU A 134 7.66 -6.86 12.81
CA LEU A 134 6.70 -7.15 13.87
C LEU A 134 5.92 -5.90 14.30
N ASP A 135 6.55 -4.74 14.35
CA ASP A 135 5.91 -3.47 14.69
C ASP A 135 4.91 -3.05 13.59
N LEU A 136 5.25 -3.27 12.31
CA LEU A 136 4.34 -3.04 11.19
C LEU A 136 3.09 -3.92 11.27
N LEU A 137 3.22 -5.19 11.68
CA LEU A 137 2.09 -6.10 11.92
C LEU A 137 1.24 -5.69 13.13
N SER A 138 1.85 -5.01 14.10
CA SER A 138 1.21 -4.56 15.34
C SER A 138 0.45 -3.24 15.18
N ARG A 139 0.58 -2.55 14.04
CA ARG A 139 -0.22 -1.37 13.74
C ARG A 139 -1.69 -1.79 13.65
N PRO A 140 -2.58 -1.25 14.49
CA PRO A 140 -3.99 -1.59 14.41
C PRO A 140 -4.47 -1.22 12.99
N SER A 141 -5.01 -2.21 12.26
CA SER A 141 -5.74 -1.92 11.04
C SER A 141 -6.87 -0.97 11.42
N ARG A 142 -6.93 0.22 10.81
CA ARG A 142 -8.10 1.08 10.99
C ARG A 142 -9.31 0.26 10.57
N PRO A 143 -10.33 0.10 11.43
CA PRO A 143 -11.51 -0.66 11.05
C PRO A 143 -12.06 -0.06 9.76
N VAL A 144 -12.34 -0.93 8.78
CA VAL A 144 -12.90 -0.48 7.50
C VAL A 144 -14.20 0.27 7.79
N GLN A 145 -14.21 1.56 7.47
CA GLN A 145 -15.36 2.42 7.72
C GLN A 145 -16.51 1.99 6.79
N LYS A 146 -17.52 1.32 7.38
CA LYS A 146 -18.66 0.75 6.63
C LYS A 146 -19.60 1.80 6.03
N LYS A 147 -19.59 3.03 6.56
CA LYS A 147 -20.38 4.16 6.11
C LYS A 147 -19.52 5.42 6.13
N ILE A 148 -19.53 6.14 5.02
CA ILE A 148 -18.82 7.41 4.86
C ILE A 148 -19.88 8.51 4.81
N GLU A 149 -19.63 9.59 5.53
CA GLU A 149 -20.43 10.81 5.48
C GLU A 149 -19.66 11.84 4.65
N CYS A 150 -20.32 12.42 3.65
CA CYS A 150 -19.79 13.52 2.86
C CYS A 150 -20.52 14.80 3.29
N VAL A 151 -19.75 15.83 3.66
CA VAL A 151 -20.28 17.14 4.03
C VAL A 151 -20.12 18.09 2.84
N PRO A 152 -21.20 18.70 2.33
CA PRO A 152 -21.08 19.69 1.25
C PRO A 152 -20.22 20.89 1.66
N ILE A 153 -19.31 21.29 0.78
CA ILE A 153 -18.41 22.44 0.97
C ILE A 153 -18.93 23.73 0.34
N GLY A 154 -19.95 23.61 -0.51
CA GLY A 154 -20.56 24.72 -1.20
C GLY A 154 -21.75 24.27 -2.03
N ILE A 155 -22.24 25.19 -2.86
CA ILE A 155 -23.42 24.97 -3.69
C ILE A 155 -23.22 25.57 -5.08
N VAL A 156 -23.72 24.86 -6.08
CA VAL A 156 -23.74 25.32 -7.47
C VAL A 156 -24.92 26.28 -7.68
N HIS A 157 -24.65 27.39 -8.38
CA HIS A 157 -25.67 28.23 -9.00
C HIS A 157 -25.49 28.20 -10.52
N SER A 158 -26.41 27.57 -11.24
CA SER A 158 -26.29 27.36 -12.69
C SER A 158 -27.59 27.70 -13.42
N PRO A 159 -27.57 27.90 -14.75
CA PRO A 159 -28.79 28.14 -15.52
C PRO A 159 -29.61 26.86 -15.78
N PHE A 160 -29.26 25.74 -15.15
CA PHE A 160 -29.88 24.43 -15.41
C PHE A 160 -30.82 24.07 -14.24
N ALA A 161 -32.11 24.42 -14.37
CA ALA A 161 -33.08 24.14 -13.32
C ALA A 161 -33.49 22.65 -13.32
N PHE A 162 -33.69 22.09 -14.52
CA PHE A 162 -34.15 20.73 -14.73
C PHE A 162 -33.11 19.87 -15.48
N PRO A 163 -33.14 18.53 -15.33
CA PRO A 163 -32.20 17.62 -16.01
C PRO A 163 -32.13 17.81 -17.53
N GLU A 164 -33.24 18.20 -18.16
CA GLU A 164 -33.34 18.42 -19.61
C GLU A 164 -32.62 19.70 -20.05
N ASP A 165 -32.43 20.67 -19.14
CA ASP A 165 -31.71 21.92 -19.41
C ASP A 165 -30.19 21.72 -19.38
N ALA A 166 -29.73 20.75 -18.59
CA ALA A 166 -28.31 20.49 -18.38
C ALA A 166 -27.66 19.82 -19.59
N PRO A 167 -26.43 20.24 -19.96
CA PRO A 167 -25.69 19.53 -21.00
C PRO A 167 -25.33 18.12 -20.51
N ARG A 168 -25.18 17.18 -21.45
CA ARG A 168 -24.81 15.79 -21.08
C ARG A 168 -23.45 15.68 -20.38
N GLN A 169 -22.53 16.59 -20.69
CA GLN A 169 -21.21 16.74 -20.07
C GLN A 169 -20.85 18.22 -20.12
N GLY A 170 -20.15 18.71 -19.11
CA GLY A 170 -19.78 20.12 -19.00
C GLY A 170 -18.99 20.67 -20.20
N VAL A 171 -18.18 19.85 -20.87
CA VAL A 171 -17.44 20.24 -22.09
C VAL A 171 -18.35 20.74 -23.23
N PHE A 172 -19.64 20.40 -23.22
CA PHE A 172 -20.61 20.82 -24.24
C PHE A 172 -21.36 22.11 -23.88
N THR A 173 -20.96 22.84 -22.85
CA THR A 173 -21.55 24.14 -22.51
C THR A 173 -20.49 25.21 -22.26
N ASP A 174 -20.78 26.42 -22.72
CA ASP A 174 -20.04 27.65 -22.45
C ASP A 174 -20.77 28.56 -21.45
N LYS A 175 -22.00 28.18 -21.05
CA LYS A 175 -22.81 28.94 -20.09
C LYS A 175 -22.07 29.04 -18.75
N PRO A 176 -21.93 30.24 -18.17
CA PRO A 176 -21.28 30.40 -16.89
C PRO A 176 -22.12 29.79 -15.77
N SER A 177 -21.46 29.13 -14.82
CA SER A 177 -22.03 28.74 -13.53
C SER A 177 -21.22 29.36 -12.41
N ARG A 178 -21.82 29.50 -11.23
CA ARG A 178 -21.12 29.94 -10.01
C ARG A 178 -21.08 28.81 -9.00
N ILE A 179 -20.01 28.76 -8.22
CA ILE A 179 -19.89 27.88 -7.06
C ILE A 179 -19.69 28.80 -5.85
N THR A 180 -20.66 28.79 -4.93
CA THR A 180 -20.55 29.51 -3.66
C THR A 180 -20.05 28.54 -2.61
N ILE A 181 -18.88 28.82 -2.05
CA ILE A 181 -18.25 28.01 -1.00
C ILE A 181 -18.77 28.48 0.35
N TYR A 182 -19.03 27.55 1.26
CA TYR A 182 -19.46 27.93 2.60
C TYR A 182 -18.31 28.55 3.39
N GLU A 183 -18.62 29.56 4.21
CA GLU A 183 -17.66 30.39 4.94
C GLU A 183 -16.61 29.57 5.70
N GLN A 184 -17.02 28.47 6.35
CA GLN A 184 -16.12 27.58 7.10
C GLN A 184 -15.03 26.88 6.26
N TYR A 185 -15.14 26.91 4.93
CA TYR A 185 -14.17 26.32 3.99
C TYR A 185 -13.40 27.39 3.19
N ARG A 186 -13.55 28.69 3.54
CA ARG A 186 -12.88 29.83 2.88
C ARG A 186 -11.39 29.60 2.61
N GLU A 187 -10.66 29.16 3.63
CA GLU A 187 -9.20 28.95 3.55
C GLU A 187 -8.80 27.94 2.47
N GLY A 188 -9.70 27.01 2.11
CA GLY A 188 -9.49 26.05 1.03
C GLY A 188 -9.41 26.67 -0.37
N LEU A 189 -9.77 27.94 -0.53
CA LEU A 189 -9.66 28.68 -1.79
C LEU A 189 -8.29 29.31 -2.01
N SER A 190 -7.44 29.35 -0.99
CA SER A 190 -6.10 29.90 -1.11
C SER A 190 -5.31 29.23 -2.24
N GLY A 191 -4.75 30.04 -3.13
CA GLY A 191 -3.95 29.59 -4.27
C GLY A 191 -4.73 29.36 -5.57
N LEU A 192 -6.07 29.34 -5.54
CA LEU A 192 -6.87 29.33 -6.77
C LEU A 192 -6.87 30.71 -7.44
N ALA A 193 -6.82 30.71 -8.76
CA ALA A 193 -6.84 31.90 -9.59
C ALA A 193 -7.76 31.75 -10.81
N ALA A 194 -8.13 32.89 -11.40
CA ALA A 194 -8.76 32.89 -12.72
C ALA A 194 -7.79 32.30 -13.76
N GLY A 195 -8.31 31.42 -14.62
CA GLY A 195 -7.53 30.64 -15.59
C GLY A 195 -7.25 29.21 -15.14
N ASP A 196 -7.33 28.92 -13.83
CA ASP A 196 -7.11 27.57 -13.33
C ASP A 196 -8.14 26.59 -13.87
N ARG A 197 -7.65 25.41 -14.23
CA ARG A 197 -8.49 24.25 -14.53
C ARG A 197 -8.59 23.39 -13.28
N VAL A 198 -9.81 23.10 -12.87
CA VAL A 198 -10.06 22.32 -11.65
C VAL A 198 -11.12 21.25 -11.90
N PHE A 199 -10.96 20.10 -11.27
CA PHE A 199 -12.04 19.16 -11.09
C PHE A 199 -12.97 19.66 -10.00
N VAL A 200 -14.26 19.69 -10.28
CA VAL A 200 -15.33 19.92 -9.32
C VAL A 200 -16.08 18.61 -9.14
N LEU A 201 -16.17 18.15 -7.90
CA LEU A 201 -16.94 16.98 -7.53
C LEU A 201 -18.24 17.46 -6.88
N CYS A 202 -19.38 17.15 -7.50
CA CYS A 202 -20.69 17.45 -6.94
C CYS A 202 -21.39 16.18 -6.48
N TRP A 203 -22.32 16.31 -5.54
CA TRP A 203 -23.28 15.27 -5.21
C TRP A 203 -24.56 15.51 -6.02
N PHE A 204 -24.83 14.68 -7.02
CA PHE A 204 -26.07 14.73 -7.79
C PHE A 204 -27.21 14.13 -6.95
N ASP A 205 -27.71 14.96 -6.04
CA ASP A 205 -28.73 14.70 -5.02
C ASP A 205 -30.06 14.17 -5.58
N ARG A 206 -30.36 14.46 -6.85
CA ARG A 206 -31.59 14.04 -7.55
C ARG A 206 -31.47 12.69 -8.26
N ALA A 207 -30.30 12.05 -8.25
CA ALA A 207 -30.08 10.80 -8.97
C ALA A 207 -30.55 9.57 -8.17
N GLU A 208 -31.17 8.61 -8.86
CA GLU A 208 -31.50 7.29 -8.30
C GLU A 208 -30.21 6.49 -8.02
N ARG A 209 -30.17 5.83 -6.86
CA ARG A 209 -28.93 5.23 -6.31
C ARG A 209 -28.87 3.71 -6.37
N ASP A 210 -29.99 3.06 -6.64
CA ASP A 210 -30.16 1.62 -6.75
C ASP A 210 -30.06 1.11 -8.19
N ILE A 211 -30.06 2.00 -9.18
CA ILE A 211 -29.84 1.65 -10.59
C ILE A 211 -28.37 1.27 -10.83
N LEU A 212 -28.15 0.05 -11.34
CA LEU A 212 -26.81 -0.47 -11.65
C LEU A 212 -26.53 -0.66 -13.14
N LYS A 213 -27.54 -0.53 -14.01
CA LYS A 213 -27.39 -0.61 -15.47
C LYS A 213 -28.19 0.49 -16.15
N VAL A 214 -27.62 1.07 -17.20
CA VAL A 214 -28.21 2.16 -17.99
C VAL A 214 -28.02 1.88 -19.47
N LYS A 215 -28.85 2.49 -20.30
CA LYS A 215 -28.62 2.57 -21.75
C LYS A 215 -27.84 3.87 -22.03
N PRO A 216 -26.54 3.81 -22.38
CA PRO A 216 -25.77 5.02 -22.66
C PRO A 216 -26.30 5.76 -23.88
N HIS A 217 -26.18 7.09 -23.89
CA HIS A 217 -26.46 7.90 -25.07
C HIS A 217 -25.23 7.91 -26.00
N GLY A 218 -25.40 7.63 -27.30
CA GLY A 218 -24.32 7.68 -28.31
C GLY A 218 -24.22 6.43 -29.20
N GLN A 219 -23.13 6.32 -29.97
CA GLN A 219 -22.90 5.21 -30.90
C GLN A 219 -22.40 3.94 -30.19
N GLY A 220 -23.14 2.84 -30.38
CA GLY A 220 -22.89 1.52 -29.83
C GLY A 220 -24.05 0.56 -30.18
N ASP A 221 -23.96 -0.69 -29.71
CA ASP A 221 -24.95 -1.76 -29.93
C ASP A 221 -26.36 -1.52 -29.36
N GLY A 222 -26.58 -0.40 -28.66
CA GLY A 222 -27.84 -0.08 -27.98
C GLY A 222 -28.11 -0.91 -26.72
N GLY A 223 -27.13 -1.70 -26.25
CA GLY A 223 -27.24 -2.57 -25.09
C GLY A 223 -27.15 -1.83 -23.75
N MET A 224 -27.71 -2.45 -22.71
CA MET A 224 -27.55 -1.98 -21.33
C MET A 224 -26.11 -2.17 -20.85
N ARG A 225 -25.52 -1.15 -20.22
CA ARG A 225 -24.17 -1.19 -19.62
C ARG A 225 -24.23 -0.95 -18.13
N GLY A 226 -23.29 -1.53 -17.39
CA GLY A 226 -23.14 -1.26 -15.95
C GLY A 226 -22.77 0.20 -15.70
N VAL A 227 -23.33 0.84 -14.68
CA VAL A 227 -23.11 2.28 -14.40
C VAL A 227 -21.63 2.64 -14.23
N PHE A 228 -20.81 1.73 -13.70
CA PHE A 228 -19.37 1.92 -13.49
C PHE A 228 -18.53 1.96 -14.78
N SER A 229 -19.06 1.52 -15.92
CA SER A 229 -18.41 1.68 -17.23
C SER A 229 -18.94 2.89 -18.01
N THR A 230 -19.67 3.79 -17.34
CA THR A 230 -20.31 4.97 -17.94
C THR A 230 -20.14 6.21 -17.06
N ARG A 231 -20.59 7.36 -17.58
CA ARG A 231 -20.69 8.62 -16.83
C ARG A 231 -22.12 8.96 -16.41
N ALA A 232 -23.01 7.97 -16.36
CA ALA A 232 -24.40 8.20 -15.98
C ALA A 232 -24.51 8.72 -14.55
N PRO A 233 -25.40 9.70 -14.28
CA PRO A 233 -25.58 10.31 -12.96
C PRO A 233 -26.19 9.33 -11.94
N VAL A 234 -26.99 8.36 -12.40
CA VAL A 234 -27.56 7.30 -11.57
C VAL A 234 -26.49 6.26 -11.22
N ARG A 235 -26.20 6.10 -9.92
CA ARG A 235 -25.16 5.22 -9.38
C ARG A 235 -25.24 5.20 -7.84
N PRO A 236 -24.66 4.19 -7.16
CA PRO A 236 -24.72 4.07 -5.69
C PRO A 236 -24.28 5.31 -4.91
N ASN A 237 -23.22 5.96 -5.39
CA ASN A 237 -22.74 7.25 -4.90
C ASN A 237 -22.72 8.21 -6.10
N PRO A 238 -23.75 9.07 -6.27
CA PRO A 238 -23.93 9.95 -7.44
C PRO A 238 -22.97 11.14 -7.41
N ILE A 239 -21.67 10.84 -7.35
CA ILE A 239 -20.60 11.82 -7.39
C ILE A 239 -20.29 12.14 -8.84
N SER A 240 -20.40 13.40 -9.22
CA SER A 240 -19.94 13.91 -10.50
C SER A 240 -18.44 14.18 -10.45
N LEU A 241 -17.82 14.17 -11.63
CA LEU A 241 -16.44 14.61 -11.81
C LEU A 241 -16.40 15.47 -13.06
N THR A 242 -16.27 16.77 -12.87
CA THR A 242 -16.34 17.73 -13.98
C THR A 242 -15.10 18.58 -14.02
N LEU A 243 -14.42 18.63 -15.16
CA LEU A 243 -13.32 19.54 -15.37
C LEU A 243 -13.86 20.90 -15.82
N VAL A 244 -13.63 21.93 -15.02
CA VAL A 244 -14.07 23.30 -15.29
C VAL A 244 -12.87 24.23 -15.41
N THR A 245 -13.09 25.40 -16.01
CA THR A 245 -12.13 26.52 -15.95
C THR A 245 -12.70 27.62 -15.08
N ILE A 246 -11.93 28.07 -14.08
CA ILE A 246 -12.27 29.23 -13.26
C ILE A 246 -12.09 30.48 -14.09
N THR A 247 -13.16 31.26 -14.29
CA THR A 247 -13.09 32.52 -15.04
C THR A 247 -12.93 33.73 -14.14
N SER A 248 -13.41 33.66 -12.90
CA SER A 248 -13.21 34.69 -11.88
C SER A 248 -13.47 34.13 -10.49
N ILE A 249 -12.87 34.78 -9.48
CA ILE A 249 -13.10 34.50 -8.07
C ILE A 249 -13.45 35.84 -7.42
N ASN A 250 -14.59 35.90 -6.75
CA ASN A 250 -15.00 37.04 -5.94
C ASN A 250 -15.40 36.53 -4.55
N ASP A 251 -14.51 36.74 -3.59
CA ASP A 251 -14.66 36.22 -2.23
C ASP A 251 -14.87 34.70 -2.22
N LEU A 252 -16.02 34.22 -1.74
CA LEU A 252 -16.41 32.81 -1.71
C LEU A 252 -17.00 32.27 -3.03
N VAL A 253 -17.11 33.10 -4.06
CA VAL A 253 -17.82 32.78 -5.30
C VAL A 253 -16.85 32.57 -6.46
N LEU A 254 -16.78 31.34 -6.96
CA LEU A 254 -16.03 30.98 -8.15
C LEU A 254 -16.98 31.01 -9.35
N THR A 255 -16.72 31.84 -10.36
CA THR A 255 -17.41 31.72 -11.64
C THR A 255 -16.61 30.78 -12.53
N VAL A 256 -17.29 29.80 -13.12
CA VAL A 256 -16.66 28.72 -13.90
C VAL A 256 -17.37 28.50 -15.22
N LYS A 257 -16.64 27.94 -16.19
CA LYS A 257 -17.16 27.42 -17.45
C LYS A 257 -16.97 25.91 -17.56
N GLY A 258 -17.91 25.26 -18.22
CA GLY A 258 -17.87 23.82 -18.48
C GLY A 258 -18.41 22.96 -17.34
N LEU A 259 -19.38 23.45 -16.57
CA LEU A 259 -20.04 22.70 -15.49
C LEU A 259 -21.45 22.25 -15.93
N GLU A 260 -21.80 20.97 -15.78
CA GLU A 260 -23.14 20.44 -16.11
C GLU A 260 -24.11 20.31 -14.92
N ALA A 261 -23.68 20.68 -13.72
CA ALA A 261 -24.48 20.50 -12.51
C ALA A 261 -25.73 21.39 -12.50
N LEU A 262 -26.84 20.86 -12.01
CA LEU A 262 -28.09 21.61 -11.84
C LEU A 262 -27.95 22.72 -10.81
N ASP A 263 -28.81 23.73 -10.89
CA ASP A 263 -28.90 24.78 -9.89
C ASP A 263 -29.18 24.15 -8.52
N ASN A 264 -28.53 24.66 -7.47
CA ASN A 264 -28.57 24.14 -6.10
C ASN A 264 -27.95 22.75 -5.89
N THR A 265 -27.13 22.26 -6.82
CA THR A 265 -26.38 21.00 -6.61
C THR A 265 -25.29 21.20 -5.53
N PRO A 266 -25.21 20.32 -4.51
CA PRO A 266 -24.13 20.37 -3.53
C PRO A 266 -22.75 20.08 -4.13
N VAL A 267 -21.75 20.87 -3.74
CA VAL A 267 -20.34 20.63 -4.06
C VAL A 267 -19.68 19.87 -2.92
N LEU A 268 -18.95 18.81 -3.24
CA LEU A 268 -18.23 17.98 -2.27
C LEU A 268 -16.75 18.34 -2.20
N ASP A 269 -16.12 18.65 -3.35
CA ASP A 269 -14.67 18.84 -3.41
C ASP A 269 -14.24 19.60 -4.67
N ILE A 270 -13.07 20.22 -4.61
CA ILE A 270 -12.41 20.91 -5.73
C ILE A 270 -10.94 20.50 -5.75
N LYS A 271 -10.42 20.08 -6.91
CA LYS A 271 -9.02 19.66 -7.08
C LYS A 271 -8.39 20.32 -8.29
N PRO A 272 -7.10 20.73 -8.23
CA PRO A 272 -6.39 21.19 -9.41
C PRO A 272 -6.31 20.08 -10.47
N TYR A 273 -6.39 20.46 -11.73
CA TYR A 273 -6.10 19.57 -12.86
C TYR A 273 -4.63 19.67 -13.24
N TYR A 274 -3.96 18.53 -13.32
CA TYR A 274 -2.57 18.44 -13.76
C TYR A 274 -2.47 17.56 -15.01
N GLY A 275 -2.03 18.16 -16.12
CA GLY A 275 -2.02 17.48 -17.42
C GLY A 275 -1.16 16.21 -17.44
N ASP A 276 -0.09 16.13 -16.67
CA ASP A 276 0.78 14.95 -16.56
C ASP A 276 0.14 13.76 -15.82
N ILE A 277 -0.88 14.01 -14.99
CA ILE A 277 -1.55 12.99 -14.18
C ILE A 277 -2.94 12.66 -14.73
N ASP A 278 -3.62 13.65 -15.31
CA ASP A 278 -5.06 13.63 -15.58
C ASP A 278 -5.43 13.63 -17.08
N SER A 279 -4.46 13.60 -18.00
CA SER A 279 -4.69 13.60 -19.47
C SER A 279 -4.60 12.23 -20.12
#